data_AF-A0A8T3NQ30-F1
#
_entry.id   AF-A0A8T3NQ30-F1
#
_cell.length_a   1.000
_cell.length_b   1.000
_cell.length_c   1.000
_cell.angle_alpha   90.00
_cell.angle_beta   90.00
_cell.angle_gamma   90.00
#
_symmetry.space_group_name_H-M   'P 1'
#
loop_
_entity.id
_entity.type
_entity.pdbx_description
1 polymer ?
#
loop_
_entity_poly.entity_id
_entity_poly.type
_entity_poly.pdbx_seq_one_letter_code
_entity_poly.pdbx_strand_id
1 'polypeptide(L)'
;MRSYRAQAFYKAYLVPLAGMVAGIVAVSLLIGVIRSAIAIPNLSVLYLLVVMFSAVTWGWWVALCSAVVAFLSYDFFFVEPIFTFTIRDPEEWVALLIFLAVAVVDRDKLDPVERKRLEDNIMLAEDLGIEVHEIASGGSRLAIGDALVQFAREHHATQLVLGQSARGRWQILLHGSVINHVLRHAENVDLHIMADRTNER
;
A
#
# COMPACT_ATOMS: atom_id res chain seq x y z
N MET A 1 15.31 25.66 5.17
CA MET A 1 14.09 24.80 5.04
C MET A 1 14.36 23.39 4.46
N ARG A 2 15.61 22.91 4.36
CA ARG A 2 15.95 21.57 3.83
C ARG A 2 15.84 20.41 4.84
N SER A 3 15.79 20.71 6.14
CA SER A 3 15.91 19.74 7.23
C SER A 3 14.60 19.05 7.67
N TYR A 4 13.43 19.57 7.29
CA TYR A 4 12.13 19.00 7.70
C TYR A 4 11.67 17.79 6.86
N ARG A 5 12.12 17.65 5.60
CA ARG A 5 11.74 16.54 4.70
C ARG A 5 12.33 15.19 5.13
N ALA A 6 13.51 15.18 5.77
CA ALA A 6 14.17 13.96 6.22
C ALA A 6 13.48 13.33 7.46
N GLN A 7 12.96 14.15 8.37
CA GLN A 7 12.31 13.67 9.60
C GLN A 7 10.94 13.03 9.34
N ALA A 8 10.18 13.56 8.37
CA ALA A 8 8.89 12.99 7.97
C ALA A 8 9.04 11.66 7.24
N PHE A 9 10.08 11.54 6.39
CA PHE A 9 10.44 10.27 5.74
C PHE A 9 10.83 9.21 6.79
N TYR A 10 11.70 9.57 7.74
CA TYR A 10 12.15 8.63 8.78
C TYR A 10 11.00 8.12 9.67
N LYS A 11 10.08 8.99 10.11
CA LYS A 11 8.91 8.56 10.90
C LYS A 11 7.92 7.70 10.10
N ALA A 12 7.77 7.95 8.81
CA ALA A 12 6.90 7.16 7.93
C ALA A 12 7.40 5.71 7.75
N TYR A 13 8.71 5.47 7.84
CA TYR A 13 9.31 4.13 7.72
C TYR A 13 9.67 3.48 9.08
N LEU A 14 9.91 4.26 10.13
CA LEU A 14 10.27 3.72 11.45
C LEU A 14 9.12 3.03 12.18
N VAL A 15 7.93 3.65 12.17
CA VAL A 15 6.75 3.10 12.86
C VAL A 15 6.37 1.72 12.30
N PRO A 16 6.28 1.53 10.97
CA PRO A 16 6.03 0.19 10.40
C PRO A 16 7.13 -0.82 10.75
N LEU A 17 8.40 -0.40 10.67
CA LEU A 17 9.52 -1.29 10.93
C LEU A 17 9.56 -1.74 12.39
N ALA A 18 9.27 -0.84 13.33
CA ALA A 18 9.11 -1.18 14.75
C ALA A 18 7.93 -2.12 15.00
N GLY A 19 6.79 -1.91 14.32
CA GLY A 19 5.62 -2.79 14.39
C GLY A 19 5.90 -4.19 13.85
N MET A 20 6.58 -4.30 12.71
CA MET A 20 7.04 -5.55 12.11
C MET A 20 7.94 -6.33 13.07
N VAL A 21 8.98 -5.68 13.60
CA VAL A 21 9.92 -6.32 14.54
C VAL A 21 9.20 -6.78 15.80
N ALA A 22 8.31 -5.95 16.36
CA ALA A 22 7.52 -6.32 17.53
C ALA A 22 6.60 -7.54 17.25
N GLY A 23 5.95 -7.58 16.09
CA GLY A 23 5.10 -8.71 15.68
C GLY A 23 5.88 -10.01 15.51
N ILE A 24 7.05 -9.94 14.86
CA ILE A 24 7.95 -11.10 14.68
C ILE A 24 8.45 -11.60 16.03
N VAL A 25 8.88 -10.70 16.93
CA VAL A 25 9.33 -11.07 18.28
C VAL A 25 8.19 -11.70 19.08
N ALA A 26 6.99 -11.11 19.06
CA ALA A 26 5.83 -11.62 19.77
C ALA A 26 5.45 -13.03 19.29
N VAL A 27 5.44 -13.26 17.98
CA VAL A 27 5.14 -14.59 17.42
C VAL A 27 6.24 -15.59 17.72
N SER A 28 7.51 -15.20 17.62
CA SER A 28 8.64 -16.08 17.99
C SER A 28 8.56 -16.53 19.45
N LEU A 29 8.19 -15.61 20.35
CA LEU A 29 8.04 -15.86 21.78
C LEU A 29 6.81 -16.74 22.07
N LEU A 30 5.69 -16.47 21.39
CA LEU A 30 4.48 -17.28 21.46
C LEU A 30 4.74 -18.72 21.02
N ILE A 31 5.46 -18.92 19.91
CA ILE A 31 5.82 -20.25 19.42
C ILE A 31 6.74 -20.97 20.42
N GLY A 32 7.71 -20.28 21.01
CA GLY A 32 8.58 -20.85 22.05
C GLY A 32 7.78 -21.37 23.26
N VAL A 33 6.78 -20.61 23.71
CA VAL A 33 5.88 -21.03 24.80
C VAL A 33 4.97 -22.19 24.36
N ILE A 34 4.39 -22.13 23.16
CA ILE A 34 3.52 -23.19 22.63
C ILE A 34 4.28 -24.50 22.46
N ARG A 35 5.53 -24.47 21.96
CA ARG A 35 6.38 -25.66 21.81
C ARG A 35 6.63 -26.36 23.16
N SER A 36 6.67 -25.60 24.26
CA SER A 36 6.83 -26.17 25.61
C SER A 36 5.58 -26.89 26.12
N ALA A 37 4.41 -26.63 25.53
CA ALA A 37 3.13 -27.20 25.96
C ALA A 37 2.57 -28.23 24.96
N ILE A 38 2.78 -28.07 23.65
CA ILE A 38 2.20 -28.89 22.58
C ILE A 38 3.17 -28.96 21.38
N ALA A 39 3.50 -30.17 20.91
CA ALA A 39 4.29 -30.35 19.68
C ALA A 39 3.38 -30.22 18.44
N ILE A 40 3.26 -29.00 17.91
CA ILE A 40 2.48 -28.72 16.70
C ILE A 40 3.41 -28.79 15.48
N PRO A 41 3.10 -29.61 14.45
CA PRO A 41 4.00 -29.83 13.31
C PRO A 41 4.06 -28.70 12.26
N ASN A 42 3.22 -27.66 12.33
CA ASN A 42 3.12 -26.63 11.28
C ASN A 42 3.10 -25.19 11.84
N LEU A 43 4.20 -24.77 12.45
CA LEU A 43 4.33 -23.45 13.09
C LEU A 43 4.56 -22.30 12.09
N SER A 44 4.95 -22.60 10.85
CA SER A 44 5.21 -21.62 9.77
C SER A 44 4.00 -20.73 9.45
N VAL A 45 2.77 -21.25 9.62
CA VAL A 45 1.51 -20.53 9.36
C VAL A 45 1.37 -19.29 10.27
N LEU A 46 1.95 -19.32 11.48
CA LEU A 46 1.89 -18.20 12.42
C LEU A 46 2.72 -17.00 11.94
N TYR A 47 3.86 -17.23 11.28
CA TYR A 47 4.63 -16.16 10.64
C TYR A 47 3.91 -15.56 9.43
N LEU A 48 3.14 -16.38 8.71
CA LEU A 48 2.29 -15.92 7.60
C LEU A 48 1.22 -14.92 8.07
N LEU A 49 0.64 -15.12 9.26
CA LEU A 49 -0.29 -14.15 9.84
C LEU A 49 0.38 -12.81 10.15
N VAL A 50 1.64 -12.80 10.60
CA VAL A 50 2.39 -11.55 10.84
C VAL A 50 2.63 -10.81 9.53
N VAL A 51 3.07 -11.52 8.49
CA VAL A 51 3.32 -10.92 7.18
C VAL A 51 2.03 -10.36 6.58
N MET A 52 0.92 -11.10 6.69
CA MET A 52 -0.38 -10.66 6.21
C MET A 52 -0.88 -9.42 6.98
N PHE A 53 -0.71 -9.40 8.30
CA PHE A 53 -1.07 -8.23 9.12
C PHE A 53 -0.24 -7.00 8.76
N SER A 54 1.08 -7.16 8.59
CA SER A 54 1.99 -6.10 8.17
C SER A 54 1.70 -5.58 6.76
N ALA A 55 1.27 -6.44 5.84
CA ALA A 55 0.88 -6.05 4.49
C ALA A 55 -0.34 -5.12 4.50
N VAL A 56 -1.40 -5.52 5.20
CA VAL A 56 -2.67 -4.77 5.27
C VAL A 56 -2.48 -3.40 5.92
N THR A 57 -1.59 -3.28 6.90
CA THR A 57 -1.45 -2.08 7.73
C THR A 57 -0.47 -1.05 7.17
N TRP A 58 0.62 -1.50 6.54
CA TRP A 58 1.73 -0.62 6.16
C TRP A 58 2.20 -0.75 4.71
N GLY A 59 1.53 -1.60 3.92
CA GLY A 59 1.72 -1.71 2.48
C GLY A 59 2.88 -2.59 2.04
N TRP A 60 3.05 -2.67 0.71
CA TRP A 60 3.81 -3.73 0.06
C TRP A 60 5.31 -3.76 0.37
N TRP A 61 5.97 -2.61 0.55
CA TRP A 61 7.40 -2.56 0.90
C TRP A 61 7.66 -3.14 2.30
N VAL A 62 6.74 -2.91 3.24
CA VAL A 62 6.84 -3.44 4.60
C VAL A 62 6.49 -4.93 4.61
N ALA A 63 5.51 -5.35 3.81
CA ALA A 63 5.20 -6.77 3.59
C ALA A 63 6.41 -7.54 3.06
N LEU A 64 7.12 -6.97 2.07
CA LEU A 64 8.31 -7.58 1.48
C LEU A 64 9.44 -7.73 2.50
N CYS A 65 9.74 -6.66 3.26
CA CYS A 65 10.73 -6.73 4.34
C CYS A 65 10.30 -7.72 5.43
N SER A 66 9.03 -7.73 5.80
CA SER A 66 8.47 -8.64 6.81
C SER A 66 8.59 -10.09 6.38
N ALA A 67 8.29 -10.39 5.11
CA ALA A 67 8.43 -11.73 4.53
C ALA A 67 9.86 -12.25 4.65
N VAL A 68 10.85 -11.43 4.28
CA VAL A 68 12.27 -11.82 4.37
C VAL A 68 12.69 -12.04 5.81
N VAL A 69 12.34 -11.12 6.72
CA VAL A 69 12.73 -11.23 8.14
C VAL A 69 12.00 -12.39 8.83
N ALA A 70 10.73 -12.62 8.51
CA ALA A 70 9.93 -13.73 9.02
C ALA A 70 10.50 -15.08 8.54
N PHE A 71 10.85 -15.19 7.26
CA PHE A 71 11.51 -16.37 6.70
C PHE A 71 12.82 -16.66 7.41
N LEU A 72 13.72 -15.67 7.52
CA LEU A 72 15.01 -15.83 8.20
C LEU A 72 14.86 -16.17 9.69
N SER A 73 13.88 -15.58 10.37
CA SER A 73 13.62 -15.88 11.78
C SER A 73 13.07 -17.29 11.95
N TYR A 74 12.13 -17.71 11.09
CA TYR A 74 11.57 -19.05 11.12
C TYR A 74 12.66 -20.12 10.87
N ASP A 75 13.45 -19.91 9.81
CA ASP A 75 14.58 -20.77 9.43
C ASP A 75 15.58 -20.93 10.59
N PHE A 76 16.02 -19.82 11.16
CA PHE A 76 17.05 -19.81 12.20
C PHE A 76 16.61 -20.45 13.53
N PHE A 77 15.36 -20.20 13.97
CA PHE A 77 14.89 -20.62 15.30
C PHE A 77 14.19 -21.99 15.32
N PHE A 78 13.57 -22.41 14.22
CA PHE A 78 12.60 -23.52 14.24
C PHE A 78 12.89 -24.64 13.24
N VAL A 79 13.68 -24.43 12.19
CA VAL A 79 14.09 -25.51 11.28
C VAL A 79 15.32 -26.22 11.85
N GLU A 80 15.29 -27.56 11.87
CA GLU A 80 16.41 -28.39 12.35
C GLU A 80 17.43 -28.60 11.22
N PRO A 81 18.75 -28.39 11.41
CA PRO A 81 19.45 -28.10 12.66
C PRO A 81 19.46 -26.60 13.04
N ILE A 82 18.90 -26.31 14.22
CA ILE A 82 18.85 -24.97 14.81
C ILE A 82 20.24 -24.30 14.84
N PHE A 83 20.30 -23.00 14.55
CA PHE A 83 21.54 -22.19 14.49
C PHE A 83 22.51 -22.46 13.33
N THR A 84 22.08 -23.14 12.25
CA THR A 84 22.95 -23.40 11.09
C THR A 84 22.33 -22.84 9.80
N PHE A 85 22.98 -21.88 9.14
CA PHE A 85 22.57 -21.41 7.80
C PHE A 85 22.90 -22.49 6.76
N THR A 86 21.97 -23.39 6.43
CA THR A 86 22.16 -24.36 5.34
C THR A 86 20.88 -24.51 4.54
N ILE A 87 20.78 -23.74 3.45
CA ILE A 87 19.71 -23.84 2.47
C ILE A 87 19.93 -25.14 1.67
N ARG A 88 19.32 -26.26 2.09
CA ARG A 88 19.35 -27.53 1.34
C ARG A 88 17.99 -28.14 1.08
N ASP A 89 16.96 -27.80 1.85
CA ASP A 89 15.66 -28.46 1.74
C ASP A 89 14.70 -27.74 0.79
N PRO A 90 13.96 -28.48 -0.08
CA PRO A 90 13.00 -27.88 -1.02
C PRO A 90 11.86 -27.09 -0.35
N GLU A 91 11.53 -27.40 0.91
CA GLU A 91 10.43 -26.77 1.65
C GLU A 91 10.70 -25.29 1.99
N GLU A 92 11.97 -24.91 2.21
CA GLU A 92 12.37 -23.52 2.48
C GLU A 92 12.11 -22.61 1.27
N TRP A 93 12.40 -23.10 0.07
CA TRP A 93 12.14 -22.39 -1.18
C TRP A 93 10.64 -22.16 -1.37
N VAL A 94 9.80 -23.15 -1.02
CA VAL A 94 8.34 -23.03 -1.10
C VAL A 94 7.82 -21.99 -0.11
N ALA A 95 8.31 -21.96 1.13
CA ALA A 95 7.93 -20.96 2.11
C ALA A 95 8.29 -19.54 1.65
N LEU A 96 9.51 -19.32 1.17
CA LEU A 96 9.94 -18.03 0.61
C LEU A 96 9.05 -17.59 -0.56
N LEU A 97 8.72 -18.52 -1.47
CA LEU A 97 7.89 -18.24 -2.64
C LEU A 97 6.46 -17.87 -2.22
N ILE A 98 5.89 -18.56 -1.22
CA ILE A 98 4.56 -18.23 -0.67
C ILE A 98 4.58 -16.84 0.00
N PHE A 99 5.58 -16.56 0.83
CA PHE A 99 5.70 -15.25 1.48
C PHE A 99 5.86 -14.10 0.48
N LEU A 100 6.68 -14.31 -0.56
CA LEU A 100 6.86 -13.34 -1.63
C LEU A 100 5.57 -13.17 -2.45
N ALA A 101 4.89 -14.27 -2.78
CA ALA A 101 3.61 -14.22 -3.49
C ALA A 101 2.57 -13.42 -2.71
N VAL A 102 2.44 -13.66 -1.40
CA VAL A 102 1.52 -12.91 -0.52
C VAL A 102 1.89 -11.43 -0.46
N ALA A 103 3.18 -11.08 -0.34
CA ALA A 103 3.63 -9.69 -0.33
C ALA A 103 3.37 -8.94 -1.65
N VAL A 104 3.30 -9.66 -2.77
CA VAL A 104 3.04 -9.09 -4.10
C VAL A 104 1.55 -8.96 -4.41
N VAL A 105 0.69 -9.79 -3.80
CA VAL A 105 -0.76 -9.79 -4.07
C VAL A 105 -1.46 -8.49 -3.65
N ASP A 106 -0.84 -7.68 -2.78
CA ASP A 106 -1.43 -6.46 -2.22
C ASP A 106 -1.04 -5.17 -2.98
N ARG A 107 -1.06 -5.25 -4.32
CA ARG A 107 -0.85 -4.09 -5.20
C ARG A 107 -2.20 -3.61 -5.71
N ASP A 108 -2.74 -2.59 -5.04
CA ASP A 108 -3.80 -1.72 -5.55
C ASP A 108 -5.08 -2.42 -6.04
N LYS A 109 -5.73 -3.20 -5.17
CA LYS A 109 -7.10 -3.66 -5.46
C LYS A 109 -8.11 -2.67 -4.86
N LEU A 110 -8.81 -1.95 -5.75
CA LEU A 110 -10.10 -1.35 -5.41
C LEU A 110 -11.00 -2.45 -4.83
N ASP A 111 -11.73 -2.13 -3.76
CA ASP A 111 -12.72 -3.04 -3.19
C ASP A 111 -13.71 -3.48 -4.30
N PRO A 112 -14.19 -4.74 -4.33
CA PRO A 112 -15.11 -5.20 -5.38
C PRO A 112 -16.34 -4.31 -5.54
N VAL A 113 -16.82 -3.69 -4.46
CA VAL A 113 -17.95 -2.74 -4.50
C VAL A 113 -17.54 -1.42 -5.17
N GLU A 114 -16.35 -0.90 -4.85
CA GLU A 114 -15.82 0.33 -5.46
C GLU A 114 -15.51 0.15 -6.94
N ARG A 115 -14.96 -1.02 -7.32
CA ARG A 115 -14.72 -1.38 -8.72
C ARG A 115 -16.02 -1.35 -9.52
N LYS A 116 -17.07 -2.00 -9.01
CA LYS A 116 -18.37 -2.03 -9.69
C LYS A 116 -18.96 -0.63 -9.85
N ARG A 117 -18.86 0.23 -8.82
CA ARG A 117 -19.30 1.63 -8.92
C ARG A 117 -18.52 2.43 -9.96
N LEU A 118 -17.22 2.18 -10.09
CA LEU A 118 -16.40 2.83 -11.11
C LEU A 118 -16.84 2.39 -12.51
N GLU A 119 -17.05 1.09 -12.72
CA GLU A 119 -17.57 0.53 -13.98
C GLU A 119 -18.93 1.14 -14.35
N ASP A 120 -19.89 1.16 -13.40
CA ASP A 120 -21.22 1.75 -13.60
C ASP A 120 -21.12 3.25 -13.97
N ASN A 121 -20.22 4.01 -13.34
CA ASN A 121 -20.01 5.43 -13.64
C ASN A 121 -19.37 5.66 -15.01
N ILE A 122 -18.42 4.80 -15.42
CA ILE A 122 -17.80 4.87 -16.76
C ILE A 122 -18.85 4.58 -17.83
N MET A 123 -19.66 3.52 -17.65
CA MET A 123 -20.75 3.20 -18.57
C MET A 123 -21.73 4.37 -18.70
N LEU A 124 -22.14 4.98 -17.58
CA LEU A 124 -23.02 6.15 -17.62
C LEU A 124 -22.38 7.33 -18.35
N ALA A 125 -21.07 7.54 -18.18
CA ALA A 125 -20.35 8.61 -18.87
C ALA A 125 -20.33 8.38 -20.38
N GLU A 126 -20.03 7.15 -20.80
CA GLU A 126 -20.05 6.75 -22.23
C GLU A 126 -21.45 6.89 -22.84
N ASP A 127 -22.50 6.47 -22.11
CA ASP A 127 -23.90 6.63 -22.53
C ASP A 127 -24.31 8.09 -22.72
N LEU A 128 -23.72 9.00 -21.93
CA LEU A 128 -23.91 10.45 -22.06
C LEU A 128 -23.04 11.08 -23.15
N GLY A 129 -22.22 10.29 -23.85
CA GLY A 129 -21.29 10.76 -24.89
C GLY A 129 -20.03 11.43 -24.34
N ILE A 130 -19.67 11.15 -23.08
CA ILE A 130 -18.43 11.65 -22.45
C ILE A 130 -17.29 10.73 -22.85
N GLU A 131 -16.20 11.33 -23.34
CA GLU A 131 -14.99 10.59 -23.70
C GLU A 131 -14.15 10.29 -22.46
N VAL A 132 -13.96 9.01 -22.15
CA VAL A 132 -13.22 8.54 -20.97
C VAL A 132 -11.78 8.24 -21.34
N HIS A 133 -10.83 8.85 -20.63
CA HIS A 133 -9.40 8.62 -20.83
C HIS A 133 -8.76 8.06 -19.56
N GLU A 134 -8.12 6.91 -19.68
CA GLU A 134 -7.31 6.33 -18.60
C GLU A 134 -5.87 6.85 -18.68
N ILE A 135 -5.46 7.60 -17.65
CA ILE A 135 -4.12 8.21 -17.60
C ILE A 135 -3.28 7.43 -16.58
N ALA A 136 -2.37 6.60 -17.08
CA ALA A 136 -1.42 5.89 -16.22
C ALA A 136 -0.41 6.87 -15.63
N SER A 137 -0.54 7.17 -14.34
CA SER A 137 0.42 8.00 -13.61
C SER A 137 1.37 7.10 -12.80
N GLY A 138 2.67 7.43 -12.77
CA GLY A 138 3.77 6.61 -12.23
C GLY A 138 3.78 6.39 -10.70
N GLY A 139 2.62 6.16 -10.08
CA GLY A 139 2.46 5.82 -8.67
C GLY A 139 2.62 6.98 -7.67
N SER A 140 3.05 8.16 -8.12
CA SER A 140 3.23 9.34 -7.26
C SER A 140 2.09 10.36 -7.44
N ARG A 141 1.61 10.96 -6.34
CA ARG A 141 0.53 11.96 -6.36
C ARG A 141 0.87 13.22 -7.14
N LEU A 142 2.14 13.64 -7.14
CA LEU A 142 2.59 14.75 -7.97
C LEU A 142 2.45 14.40 -9.45
N ALA A 143 2.78 13.16 -9.82
CA ALA A 143 2.64 12.69 -11.19
C ALA A 143 1.18 12.68 -11.66
N ILE A 144 0.20 12.50 -10.77
CA ILE A 144 -1.23 12.58 -11.12
C ILE A 144 -1.59 14.03 -11.46
N GLY A 145 -1.17 14.98 -10.63
CA GLY A 145 -1.39 16.40 -10.87
C GLY A 145 -0.73 16.88 -12.17
N ASP A 146 0.52 16.47 -12.41
CA ASP A 146 1.24 16.78 -13.64
C ASP A 146 0.52 16.21 -14.87
N ALA A 147 0.07 14.95 -14.80
CA ALA A 147 -0.62 14.31 -15.91
C ALA A 147 -1.97 14.98 -16.22
N LEU A 148 -2.73 15.41 -15.19
CA LEU A 148 -3.97 16.17 -15.38
C LEU A 148 -3.74 17.53 -16.03
N VAL A 149 -2.70 18.27 -15.59
CA VAL A 149 -2.35 19.57 -16.18
C VAL A 149 -1.88 19.40 -17.63
N GLN A 150 -1.09 18.37 -17.90
CA GLN A 150 -0.62 18.07 -19.24
C GLN A 150 -1.79 17.72 -20.17
N PHE A 151 -2.68 16.84 -19.73
CA PHE A 151 -3.88 16.45 -20.49
C PHE A 151 -4.79 17.66 -20.76
N ALA A 152 -5.04 18.51 -19.76
CA ALA A 152 -5.82 19.71 -19.93
C ALA A 152 -5.21 20.68 -20.95
N ARG A 153 -3.88 20.83 -20.97
CA ARG A 153 -3.18 21.67 -21.94
C ARG A 153 -3.21 21.09 -23.36
N GLU A 154 -3.05 19.78 -23.49
CA GLU A 154 -3.06 19.08 -24.78
C GLU A 154 -4.43 19.14 -25.46
N HIS A 155 -5.51 19.03 -24.68
CA HIS A 155 -6.88 19.14 -25.18
C HIS A 155 -7.46 20.56 -25.12
N HIS A 156 -6.64 21.57 -24.79
CA HIS A 156 -7.06 22.97 -24.64
C HIS A 156 -8.30 23.15 -23.74
N ALA A 157 -8.38 22.37 -22.67
CA ALA A 157 -9.49 22.43 -21.72
C ALA A 157 -9.47 23.77 -20.97
N THR A 158 -10.59 24.47 -20.97
CA THR A 158 -10.76 25.76 -20.28
C THR A 158 -11.14 25.59 -18.80
N GLN A 159 -11.72 24.43 -18.46
CA GLN A 159 -12.19 24.12 -17.12
C GLN A 159 -11.85 22.69 -16.74
N LEU A 160 -11.33 22.51 -15.53
CA LEU A 160 -11.06 21.21 -14.91
C LEU A 160 -11.97 21.04 -13.70
N VAL A 161 -12.83 20.03 -13.73
CA VAL A 161 -13.72 19.68 -12.62
C VAL A 161 -13.11 18.51 -11.86
N LEU A 162 -12.84 18.68 -10.56
CA LEU A 162 -12.30 17.65 -9.68
C LEU A 162 -13.28 17.33 -8.56
N GLY A 163 -13.56 16.04 -8.34
CA GLY A 163 -14.28 15.58 -7.16
C GLY A 163 -13.41 15.63 -5.90
N GLN A 164 -14.02 15.91 -4.75
CA GLN A 164 -13.35 15.81 -3.46
C GLN A 164 -13.03 14.34 -3.14
N SER A 165 -11.75 14.01 -2.94
CA SER A 165 -11.37 12.67 -2.45
C SER A 165 -11.71 12.53 -0.96
N ALA A 166 -12.52 11.53 -0.60
CA ALA A 166 -12.91 11.20 0.77
C ALA A 166 -11.75 10.64 1.61
N ARG A 167 -10.69 11.44 1.84
CA ARG A 167 -9.52 11.03 2.63
C ARG A 167 -9.30 11.91 3.85
N GLY A 168 -8.85 11.30 4.94
CA GLY A 168 -8.65 11.95 6.23
C GLY A 168 -7.63 13.11 6.16
N ARG A 169 -7.91 14.20 6.91
CA ARG A 169 -7.12 15.45 6.93
C ARG A 169 -5.62 15.23 7.13
N TRP A 170 -5.24 14.21 7.91
CA TRP A 170 -3.84 13.84 8.18
C TRP A 170 -3.10 13.28 6.95
N GLN A 171 -3.78 12.52 6.09
CA GLN A 171 -3.18 11.99 4.87
C GLN A 171 -2.94 13.10 3.84
N ILE A 172 -3.86 14.06 3.73
CA ILE A 172 -3.75 15.24 2.85
C ILE A 172 -2.58 16.13 3.31
N LEU A 173 -2.40 16.29 4.62
CA LEU A 173 -1.31 17.10 5.19
C LEU A 173 0.07 16.47 4.92
N LEU A 174 0.19 15.15 5.00
CA LEU A 174 1.46 14.44 4.86
C LEU A 174 1.87 14.17 3.40
N HIS A 175 0.91 13.99 2.49
CA HIS A 175 1.18 13.52 1.13
C HIS A 175 0.96 14.56 0.02
N GLY A 176 0.57 15.78 0.40
CA GLY A 176 0.19 16.82 -0.55
C GLY A 176 -1.21 16.62 -1.12
N SER A 177 -1.75 17.68 -1.71
CA SER A 177 -3.07 17.67 -2.34
C SER A 177 -2.89 17.83 -3.85
N VAL A 178 -3.48 16.92 -4.64
CA VAL A 178 -3.52 17.02 -6.11
C VAL A 178 -4.13 18.37 -6.52
N ILE A 179 -5.15 18.83 -5.79
CA ILE A 179 -5.78 20.14 -5.97
C ILE A 179 -4.76 21.26 -5.81
N ASN A 180 -3.96 21.24 -4.74
CA ASN A 180 -2.92 22.27 -4.54
C ASN A 180 -1.81 22.20 -5.61
N HIS A 181 -1.53 21.01 -6.13
CA HIS A 181 -0.55 20.84 -7.20
C HIS A 181 -1.06 21.44 -8.52
N VAL A 182 -2.29 21.10 -8.89
CA VAL A 182 -2.96 21.64 -10.08
C VAL A 182 -3.13 23.16 -9.95
N LEU A 183 -3.58 23.68 -8.81
CA LEU A 183 -3.71 25.14 -8.58
C LEU A 183 -2.41 25.93 -8.79
N ARG A 184 -1.25 25.30 -8.57
CA ARG A 184 0.05 25.97 -8.72
C ARG A 184 0.63 25.89 -10.13
N HIS A 185 0.16 24.97 -10.98
CA HIS A 185 0.76 24.69 -12.29
C HIS A 185 -0.23 24.82 -13.46
N ALA A 186 -1.53 24.85 -13.20
CA ALA A 186 -2.57 25.13 -14.18
C ALA A 186 -2.71 26.64 -14.38
N GLU A 187 -1.85 27.21 -15.22
CA GLU A 187 -2.08 28.55 -15.76
C GLU A 187 -3.12 28.45 -16.89
N ASN A 188 -4.18 29.27 -16.82
CA ASN A 188 -5.28 29.36 -17.81
C ASN A 188 -6.30 28.21 -17.84
N VAL A 189 -6.49 27.47 -16.74
CA VAL A 189 -7.57 26.46 -16.61
C VAL A 189 -8.32 26.70 -15.30
N ASP A 190 -9.64 26.90 -15.38
CA ASP A 190 -10.48 27.12 -14.21
C ASP A 190 -10.68 25.81 -13.44
N LEU A 191 -10.33 25.79 -12.15
CA LEU A 191 -10.48 24.61 -11.30
C LEU A 191 -11.79 24.65 -10.50
N HIS A 192 -12.70 23.71 -10.78
CA HIS A 192 -13.96 23.57 -10.03
C HIS A 192 -13.92 22.32 -9.14
N ILE A 193 -14.19 22.48 -7.84
CA ILE A 193 -14.17 21.36 -6.88
C ILE A 193 -15.61 20.98 -6.53
N MET A 194 -16.02 19.76 -6.88
CA MET A 194 -17.32 19.23 -6.46
C MET A 194 -17.20 18.59 -5.07
N ALA A 195 -17.97 19.12 -4.13
CA ALA A 195 -18.08 18.56 -2.79
C ALA A 195 -18.76 17.19 -2.83
N ASP A 196 -18.19 16.24 -2.09
CA ASP A 196 -18.78 14.91 -1.95
C ASP A 196 -20.02 15.00 -1.04
N ARG A 197 -21.20 14.72 -1.61
CA ARG A 197 -22.50 14.77 -0.90
C ARG A 197 -22.74 13.55 -0.01
N THR A 198 -21.81 12.61 0.08
CA THR A 198 -21.98 11.38 0.88
C THR A 198 -21.72 11.53 2.37
N ASN A 199 -21.33 12.72 2.85
CA ASN A 199 -21.04 12.96 4.28
C ASN A 199 -22.27 13.39 5.11
N GLU A 200 -23.49 13.17 4.61
CA GLU A 200 -24.73 13.30 5.37
C GLU A 200 -25.20 11.91 5.85
N ARG A 201 -24.50 11.32 6.83
CA ARG A 201 -25.01 10.22 7.67
C ARG A 201 -24.46 10.29 9.08
#